data_AF-A0A382A0G3-F1
#
_entry.id   AF-A0A382A0G3-F1
#
_cell.length_a   1.000
_cell.length_b   1.000
_cell.length_c   1.000
_cell.angle_alpha   90.00
_cell.angle_beta   90.00
_cell.angle_gamma   90.00
#
_symmetry.space_group_name_H-M   'P 1'
#
loop_
_entity.id
_entity.type
_entity.pdbx_description
1 polymer ?
#
loop_
_entity_poly.entity_id
_entity_poly.type
_entity_poly.pdbx_seq_one_letter_code
_entity_poly.pdbx_strand_id
1 'polypeptide(L)'
;MSRLGQVVAIKNLRNNRLRLEFAGARTYVAGMKRLLLFTSFLATVCLLETSPAMAKGPSLDARAIREDYRRLQSQLEDLLMAHNALKSELSKLRGEVQLLRAKTATKDTATATRDDLEGLAKSIREVDRKRVQDKDLILKEMKALLRSGSSGGRTTKTSPNSKKSFEHTVQKDETISAIITAYNADLKSQGAKKRITLKSVLDANPKLNPRTMRIGQTLFIPDPR
;
A
#
# COMPACT_ATOMS: atom_id res chain seq x y z
N MET A 1 -74.83 -18.42 40.19
CA MET A 1 -75.35 -19.74 40.61
C MET A 1 -74.35 -20.77 40.11
N SER A 2 -73.57 -21.48 40.92
CA SER A 2 -73.71 -21.74 42.36
C SER A 2 -72.33 -22.18 42.86
N ARG A 3 -71.74 -21.55 43.88
CA ARG A 3 -72.03 -21.81 45.31
C ARG A 3 -72.16 -23.29 45.71
N LEU A 4 -71.67 -24.24 44.90
CA LEU A 4 -71.71 -25.66 45.23
C LEU A 4 -70.32 -26.30 45.34
N GLY A 5 -69.27 -25.68 44.79
CA GLY A 5 -67.88 -26.12 44.99
C GLY A 5 -67.21 -25.62 46.27
N GLN A 6 -67.61 -24.45 46.80
CA GLN A 6 -67.05 -23.88 48.03
C GLN A 6 -67.83 -24.26 49.30
N VAL A 7 -69.03 -24.85 49.17
CA VAL A 7 -69.92 -25.14 50.33
C VAL A 7 -69.61 -26.47 51.00
N VAL A 8 -68.80 -27.35 50.38
CA VAL A 8 -68.40 -28.62 51.00
C VAL A 8 -67.19 -28.47 51.94
N ALA A 9 -66.25 -27.57 51.64
CA ALA A 9 -65.10 -27.34 52.53
C ALA A 9 -65.44 -26.44 53.74
N ILE A 10 -66.42 -25.54 53.61
CA ILE A 10 -66.81 -24.60 54.69
C ILE A 10 -67.70 -25.28 55.75
N LYS A 11 -68.25 -26.47 55.47
CA LYS A 11 -69.07 -27.21 56.44
C LYS A 11 -68.26 -27.95 57.50
N ASN A 12 -66.94 -28.07 57.34
CA ASN A 12 -66.07 -28.83 58.26
C ASN A 12 -65.23 -27.94 59.21
N LEU A 13 -65.60 -26.66 59.36
CA LEU A 13 -64.92 -25.71 60.25
C LEU A 13 -65.83 -25.15 61.35
N ARG A 14 -67.06 -25.66 61.49
CA ARG A 14 -68.05 -25.09 62.43
C ARG A 14 -68.50 -25.99 63.57
N ASN A 15 -68.03 -27.23 63.65
CA ASN A 15 -68.32 -28.12 64.77
C ASN A 15 -67.00 -28.61 65.36
N ASN A 16 -66.46 -27.86 66.32
CA ASN A 16 -65.72 -28.36 67.48
C ASN A 16 -65.35 -27.18 68.39
N ARG A 17 -66.38 -26.52 68.92
CA ARG A 17 -66.27 -25.66 70.09
C ARG A 17 -66.25 -26.58 71.32
N LEU A 18 -65.09 -27.18 71.62
CA LEU A 18 -64.88 -27.92 72.86
C LEU A 18 -64.18 -27.00 73.87
N ARG A 19 -65.04 -26.22 74.53
CA ARG A 19 -65.01 -25.86 75.95
C ARG A 19 -63.83 -26.50 76.72
N LEU A 20 -62.82 -25.71 77.06
CA LEU A 20 -61.74 -26.09 77.96
C LEU A 20 -62.28 -26.01 79.41
N GLU A 21 -62.91 -27.08 79.87
CA GLU A 21 -63.22 -27.26 81.29
C GLU A 21 -61.94 -27.70 82.00
N PHE A 22 -61.49 -26.87 82.96
CA PHE A 22 -60.41 -27.17 83.88
C PHE A 22 -60.91 -28.25 84.86
N ALA A 23 -60.52 -29.51 84.64
CA ALA A 23 -60.80 -30.59 85.56
C ALA A 23 -59.51 -31.29 85.97
N GLY A 24 -59.24 -31.31 87.27
CA GLY A 24 -58.46 -32.37 87.92
C GLY A 24 -56.96 -32.17 87.94
N ALA A 25 -56.48 -31.73 89.10
CA ALA A 25 -55.08 -31.51 89.42
C ALA A 25 -54.30 -32.82 89.71
N ARG A 26 -52.97 -32.67 89.65
CA ARG A 26 -51.91 -33.29 90.47
C ARG A 26 -50.93 -34.20 89.70
N THR A 27 -49.65 -33.98 90.02
CA THR A 27 -48.40 -34.67 89.64
C THR A 27 -47.75 -34.32 88.29
N TYR A 28 -47.18 -33.11 88.18
CA TYR A 28 -46.33 -32.68 87.04
C TYR A 28 -44.96 -32.10 87.42
N VAL A 29 -44.37 -32.50 88.56
CA VAL A 29 -43.13 -31.86 89.05
C VAL A 29 -41.92 -32.80 89.16
N ALA A 30 -42.10 -34.13 89.09
CA ALA A 30 -40.96 -35.07 89.24
C ALA A 30 -40.35 -35.57 87.90
N GLY A 31 -41.08 -35.55 86.79
CA GLY A 31 -40.62 -36.09 85.50
C GLY A 31 -39.85 -35.11 84.60
N MET A 32 -40.11 -33.80 84.73
CA MET A 32 -39.57 -32.81 83.78
C MET A 32 -38.08 -32.50 83.98
N LYS A 33 -37.52 -32.71 85.18
CA LYS A 33 -36.08 -32.48 85.43
C LYS A 33 -35.21 -33.50 84.68
N ARG A 34 -35.66 -34.75 84.59
CA ARG A 34 -34.94 -35.80 83.85
C ARG A 34 -35.05 -35.56 82.34
N LEU A 35 -36.23 -35.20 81.84
CA LEU A 35 -36.43 -34.88 80.43
C LEU A 35 -35.60 -33.67 79.98
N LEU A 36 -35.55 -32.61 80.80
CA LEU A 36 -34.74 -31.42 80.52
C LEU A 36 -33.23 -31.71 80.57
N LEU A 37 -32.79 -32.61 81.45
CA LEU A 37 -31.39 -33.07 81.49
C LEU A 37 -31.06 -33.96 80.28
N PHE A 38 -31.99 -34.79 79.82
CA PHE A 38 -31.81 -35.60 78.61
C PHE A 38 -31.80 -34.75 77.33
N THR A 39 -32.64 -33.72 77.19
CA THR A 39 -32.60 -32.83 76.03
C THR A 39 -31.39 -31.91 76.06
N SER A 40 -30.97 -31.46 77.25
CA SER A 40 -29.71 -30.73 77.45
C SER A 40 -28.50 -31.59 77.07
N PHE A 41 -28.43 -32.82 77.57
CA PHE A 41 -27.36 -33.76 77.24
C PHE A 41 -27.36 -34.16 75.77
N LEU A 42 -28.54 -34.35 75.16
CA LEU A 42 -28.65 -34.63 73.73
C LEU A 42 -28.26 -33.41 72.88
N ALA A 43 -28.54 -32.19 73.34
CA ALA A 43 -28.12 -30.96 72.67
C ALA A 43 -26.60 -30.72 72.80
N THR A 44 -26.00 -31.01 73.96
CA THR A 44 -24.55 -30.90 74.15
C THR A 44 -23.79 -32.00 73.43
N VAL A 45 -24.33 -33.22 73.35
CA VAL A 45 -23.81 -34.27 72.48
C VAL A 45 -23.98 -33.89 71.01
N CYS A 46 -25.10 -33.31 70.58
CA CYS A 46 -25.25 -32.80 69.21
C CYS A 46 -24.32 -31.61 68.89
N LEU A 47 -23.95 -30.78 69.87
CA LEU A 47 -22.99 -29.68 69.69
C LEU A 47 -21.54 -30.18 69.69
N LEU A 48 -21.22 -31.27 70.40
CA LEU A 48 -19.89 -31.87 70.48
C LEU A 48 -19.64 -32.94 69.39
N GLU A 49 -20.70 -33.55 68.87
CA GLU A 49 -20.74 -34.44 67.69
C GLU A 49 -21.00 -33.67 66.38
N THR A 50 -20.88 -32.34 66.37
CA THR A 50 -20.49 -31.65 65.13
C THR A 50 -18.99 -31.85 64.87
N SER A 51 -18.56 -33.11 64.93
CA SER A 51 -17.40 -33.52 64.15
C SER A 51 -17.67 -33.09 62.71
N PRO A 52 -16.71 -32.45 62.02
CA PRO A 52 -16.83 -32.15 60.61
C PRO A 52 -16.70 -33.47 59.82
N ALA A 53 -17.66 -34.38 59.96
CA ALA A 53 -17.80 -35.58 59.17
C ALA A 53 -18.19 -35.26 57.70
N MET A 54 -18.42 -33.97 57.41
CA MET A 54 -18.51 -33.41 56.06
C MET A 54 -17.34 -32.46 55.77
N ALA A 55 -16.10 -32.82 56.10
CA ALA A 55 -14.91 -32.10 55.61
C ALA A 55 -13.94 -32.99 54.81
N LYS A 56 -14.35 -34.23 54.48
CA LYS A 56 -13.49 -35.14 53.72
C LYS A 56 -14.25 -35.88 52.60
N GLY A 57 -14.47 -35.17 51.50
CA GLY A 57 -14.85 -35.69 50.17
C GLY A 57 -15.53 -34.59 49.35
N PRO A 58 -15.06 -34.17 48.16
CA PRO A 58 -13.97 -34.66 47.29
C PRO A 58 -12.79 -33.67 47.23
N SER A 59 -11.68 -33.98 47.90
CA SER A 59 -10.49 -33.10 47.87
C SER A 59 -9.84 -33.02 46.48
N LEU A 60 -10.04 -34.03 45.64
CA LEU A 60 -9.55 -34.09 44.26
C LEU A 60 -10.39 -33.23 43.32
N ASP A 61 -11.72 -33.32 43.32
CA ASP A 61 -12.57 -32.51 42.43
C ASP A 61 -12.50 -31.02 42.78
N ALA A 62 -12.51 -30.68 44.09
CA ALA A 62 -12.34 -29.29 44.52
C ALA A 62 -10.95 -28.74 44.15
N ARG A 63 -9.93 -29.60 44.03
CA ARG A 63 -8.60 -29.22 43.56
C ARG A 63 -8.56 -29.07 42.04
N ALA A 64 -9.17 -29.99 41.30
CA ALA A 64 -9.29 -29.93 39.85
C ALA A 64 -10.00 -28.64 39.40
N ILE A 65 -11.13 -28.29 40.03
CA ILE A 65 -11.86 -27.04 39.74
C ILE A 65 -10.99 -25.80 39.99
N ARG A 66 -10.18 -25.80 41.06
CA ARG A 66 -9.26 -24.68 41.35
C ARG A 66 -8.13 -24.57 40.32
N GLU A 67 -7.60 -25.69 39.86
CA GLU A 67 -6.56 -25.74 38.84
C GLU A 67 -7.10 -25.28 37.48
N ASP A 68 -8.30 -25.73 37.09
CA ASP A 68 -8.98 -25.28 35.88
C ASP A 68 -9.28 -23.78 35.91
N TYR A 69 -9.74 -23.25 37.06
CA TYR A 69 -9.97 -21.81 37.22
C TYR A 69 -8.67 -21.01 37.05
N ARG A 70 -7.56 -21.46 37.64
CA ARG A 70 -6.25 -20.82 37.45
C ARG A 70 -5.79 -20.89 36.00
N ARG A 71 -6.01 -22.03 35.32
CA ARG A 71 -5.69 -22.19 33.91
C ARG A 71 -6.51 -21.22 33.06
N LEU A 72 -7.81 -21.10 33.32
CA LEU A 72 -8.68 -20.14 32.63
C LEU A 72 -8.22 -18.70 32.87
N GLN A 73 -7.82 -18.35 34.10
CA GLN A 73 -7.25 -17.04 34.42
C GLN A 73 -5.96 -16.77 33.64
N SER A 74 -5.04 -17.74 33.56
CA SER A 74 -3.82 -17.58 32.76
C SER A 74 -4.11 -17.41 31.28
N GLN A 75 -5.06 -18.16 30.71
CA GLN A 75 -5.46 -18.03 29.31
C GLN A 75 -6.11 -16.67 29.03
N LEU A 76 -6.85 -16.12 29.99
CA LEU A 76 -7.47 -14.81 29.86
C LEU A 76 -6.42 -13.70 29.88
N GLU A 77 -5.42 -13.80 30.76
CA GLU A 77 -4.28 -12.89 30.81
C GLU A 77 -3.47 -12.94 29.50
N ASP A 78 -3.15 -14.14 29.01
CA ASP A 78 -2.45 -14.33 27.74
C ASP A 78 -3.23 -13.74 26.55
N LEU A 79 -4.55 -13.95 26.52
CA LEU A 79 -5.41 -13.39 25.49
C LEU A 79 -5.48 -11.85 25.57
N LEU A 80 -5.53 -11.31 26.78
CA LEU A 80 -5.51 -9.85 27.01
C LEU A 80 -4.18 -9.25 26.55
N MET A 81 -3.06 -9.93 26.82
CA MET A 81 -1.73 -9.55 26.34
C MET A 81 -1.66 -9.57 24.81
N ALA A 82 -2.18 -10.63 24.16
CA ALA A 82 -2.25 -10.72 22.70
C ALA A 82 -3.12 -9.61 22.09
N HIS A 83 -4.27 -9.30 22.71
CA HIS A 83 -5.15 -8.22 22.29
C HIS A 83 -4.45 -6.85 22.40
N ASN A 84 -3.73 -6.60 23.49
CA ASN A 84 -2.96 -5.37 23.65
C ASN A 84 -1.82 -5.26 22.65
N ALA A 85 -1.13 -6.37 22.34
CA ALA A 85 -0.12 -6.42 21.29
C ALA A 85 -0.70 -6.06 19.91
N LEU A 86 -1.84 -6.66 19.54
CA LEU A 86 -2.55 -6.33 18.29
C LEU A 86 -2.99 -4.86 18.24
N LYS A 87 -3.48 -4.32 19.36
CA LYS A 87 -3.85 -2.90 19.46
C LYS A 87 -2.65 -1.97 19.25
N SER A 88 -1.48 -2.34 19.77
CA SER A 88 -0.24 -1.61 19.54
C SER A 88 0.16 -1.63 18.06
N GLU A 89 0.12 -2.80 17.41
CA GLU A 89 0.40 -2.91 15.98
C GLU A 89 -0.59 -2.11 15.12
N LEU A 90 -1.88 -2.15 15.44
CA LEU A 90 -2.87 -1.30 14.77
C LEU A 90 -2.57 0.19 14.93
N SER A 91 -2.10 0.61 16.10
CA SER A 91 -1.70 2.01 16.32
C SER A 91 -0.47 2.41 15.50
N LYS A 92 0.50 1.50 15.35
CA LYS A 92 1.69 1.69 14.51
C LYS A 92 1.31 1.79 13.04
N LEU A 93 0.57 0.80 12.52
CA LEU A 93 0.10 0.80 11.13
C LEU A 93 -0.76 2.03 10.82
N ARG A 94 -1.63 2.42 11.75
CA ARG A 94 -2.43 3.66 11.60
C ARG A 94 -1.54 4.89 11.53
N GLY A 95 -0.50 4.96 12.38
CA GLY A 95 0.50 6.03 12.35
C GLY A 95 1.28 6.05 11.03
N GLU A 96 1.72 4.90 10.54
CA GLU A 96 2.37 4.75 9.24
C GLU A 96 1.47 5.20 8.09
N VAL A 97 0.20 4.79 8.07
CA VAL A 97 -0.76 5.23 7.05
C VAL A 97 -0.96 6.74 7.09
N GLN A 98 -1.07 7.35 8.28
CA GLN A 98 -1.17 8.80 8.42
C GLN A 98 0.09 9.51 7.93
N LEU A 99 1.27 8.99 8.29
CA LEU A 99 2.55 9.52 7.89
C LEU A 99 2.78 9.37 6.39
N LEU A 100 2.41 8.24 5.80
CA LEU A 100 2.43 8.05 4.35
C LEU A 100 1.51 9.05 3.68
N ARG A 101 0.26 9.19 4.15
CA ARG A 101 -0.68 10.19 3.62
C ARG A 101 -0.14 11.62 3.73
N ALA A 102 0.50 11.99 4.84
CA ALA A 102 1.13 13.30 4.99
C ALA A 102 2.33 13.48 4.05
N LYS A 103 3.14 12.43 3.84
CA LYS A 103 4.24 12.41 2.87
C LYS A 103 3.72 12.51 1.44
N THR A 104 2.60 11.86 1.10
CA THR A 104 1.98 12.01 -0.22
C THR A 104 1.42 13.43 -0.38
N ALA A 105 0.66 13.92 0.60
CA ALA A 105 0.05 15.26 0.57
C ALA A 105 1.08 16.39 0.47
N THR A 106 2.26 16.24 1.08
CA THR A 106 3.37 17.21 0.93
C THR A 106 4.10 17.09 -0.40
N LYS A 107 4.11 15.88 -0.99
CA LYS A 107 4.71 15.62 -2.32
C LYS A 107 3.76 15.95 -3.47
N ASP A 108 2.46 16.11 -3.21
CA ASP A 108 1.40 16.43 -4.19
C ASP A 108 1.49 17.84 -4.81
N THR A 109 2.50 18.65 -4.46
CA THR A 109 2.87 19.84 -5.24
C THR A 109 3.81 19.52 -6.42
N ALA A 110 4.46 18.35 -6.41
CA ALA A 110 5.38 17.89 -7.45
C ALA A 110 4.89 16.63 -8.20
N THR A 111 3.83 15.97 -7.72
CA THR A 111 3.21 14.84 -8.43
C THR A 111 2.19 15.39 -9.43
N ALA A 112 2.44 15.19 -10.74
CA ALA A 112 1.52 15.61 -11.79
C ALA A 112 0.11 15.05 -11.53
N THR A 113 -0.90 15.93 -11.49
CA THR A 113 -2.29 15.55 -11.29
C THR A 113 -2.78 14.77 -12.52
N ARG A 114 -3.77 13.90 -12.34
CA ARG A 114 -4.44 13.23 -13.47
C ARG A 114 -4.95 14.23 -14.51
N ASP A 115 -5.44 15.38 -14.05
CA ASP A 115 -5.94 16.45 -14.89
C ASP A 115 -4.83 17.13 -15.71
N ASP A 116 -3.63 17.30 -15.12
CA ASP A 116 -2.45 17.82 -15.83
C ASP A 116 -2.01 16.87 -16.94
N LEU A 117 -2.04 15.56 -16.68
CA LEU A 117 -1.75 14.52 -17.68
C LEU A 117 -2.80 14.51 -18.79
N GLU A 118 -4.08 14.72 -18.47
CA GLU A 118 -5.14 14.83 -19.47
C GLU A 118 -4.99 16.10 -20.32
N GLY A 119 -4.65 17.23 -19.70
CA GLY A 119 -4.33 18.47 -20.39
C GLY A 119 -3.16 18.32 -21.36
N LEU A 120 -2.09 17.67 -20.91
CA LEU A 120 -0.94 17.35 -21.75
C LEU A 120 -1.32 16.42 -22.90
N ALA A 121 -2.11 15.39 -22.66
CA ALA A 121 -2.58 14.47 -23.70
C ALA A 121 -3.43 15.18 -24.77
N LYS A 122 -4.29 16.13 -24.36
CA LYS A 122 -5.05 16.98 -25.29
C LYS A 122 -4.13 17.88 -26.11
N SER A 123 -3.17 18.53 -25.46
CA SER A 123 -2.18 19.40 -26.12
C SER A 123 -1.34 18.64 -27.14
N ILE A 124 -0.86 17.44 -26.80
CA ILE A 124 -0.09 16.58 -27.72
C ILE A 124 -0.92 16.21 -28.95
N ARG A 125 -2.19 15.78 -28.78
CA ARG A 125 -3.08 15.46 -29.90
C ARG A 125 -3.32 16.67 -30.80
N GLU A 126 -3.44 17.86 -30.21
CA GLU A 126 -3.61 19.09 -30.98
C GLU A 126 -2.35 19.46 -31.77
N VAL A 127 -1.17 19.35 -31.17
CA VAL A 127 0.11 19.57 -31.86
C VAL A 127 0.26 18.60 -33.04
N ASP A 128 -0.04 17.32 -32.86
CA ASP A 128 0.06 16.34 -33.94
C ASP A 128 -0.96 16.60 -35.05
N ARG A 129 -2.18 17.02 -34.71
CA ARG A 129 -3.16 17.48 -35.71
C ARG A 129 -2.63 18.68 -36.51
N LYS A 130 -2.05 19.68 -35.84
CA LYS A 130 -1.46 20.86 -36.52
C LYS A 130 -0.28 20.46 -37.40
N ARG A 131 0.57 19.53 -36.96
CA ARG A 131 1.69 19.01 -37.77
C ARG A 131 1.23 18.31 -39.04
N VAL A 132 0.13 17.56 -39.00
CA VAL A 132 -0.43 16.93 -40.21
C VAL A 132 -0.96 17.99 -41.16
N GLN A 133 -1.71 18.97 -40.65
CA GLN A 133 -2.23 20.08 -41.46
C GLN A 133 -1.12 20.90 -42.11
N ASP A 134 -0.07 21.24 -41.36
CA ASP A 134 1.09 21.96 -41.90
C ASP A 134 1.81 21.15 -42.97
N LYS A 135 2.00 19.84 -42.78
CA LYS A 135 2.59 18.97 -43.81
C LYS A 135 1.78 19.01 -45.10
N ASP A 136 0.45 18.95 -45.01
CA ASP A 136 -0.43 19.00 -46.17
C ASP A 136 -0.35 20.37 -46.89
N LEU A 137 -0.31 21.47 -46.12
CA LEU A 137 -0.14 22.82 -46.65
C LEU A 137 1.22 22.99 -47.35
N ILE A 138 2.30 22.52 -46.73
CA ILE A 138 3.65 22.55 -47.31
C ILE A 138 3.67 21.75 -48.62
N LEU A 139 3.06 20.56 -48.66
CA LEU A 139 2.97 19.76 -49.88
C LEU A 139 2.17 20.47 -50.98
N LYS A 140 1.12 21.21 -50.61
CA LYS A 140 0.31 21.99 -51.56
C LYS A 140 1.10 23.15 -52.14
N GLU A 141 1.78 23.93 -51.30
CA GLU A 141 2.61 25.06 -51.73
C GLU A 141 3.82 24.58 -52.55
N MET A 142 4.50 23.51 -52.13
CA MET A 142 5.57 22.88 -52.92
C MET A 142 5.08 22.48 -54.33
N LYS A 143 3.90 21.88 -54.45
CA LYS A 143 3.30 21.56 -55.76
C LYS A 143 2.91 22.82 -56.54
N ALA A 144 2.47 23.88 -55.87
CA ALA A 144 2.14 25.16 -56.51
C ALA A 144 3.38 25.87 -57.03
N LEU A 145 4.47 25.91 -56.25
CA LEU A 145 5.78 26.40 -56.65
C LEU A 145 6.36 25.58 -57.80
N LEU A 146 6.21 24.24 -57.78
CA LEU A 146 6.66 23.40 -58.89
C LEU A 146 5.90 23.71 -60.19
N ARG A 147 4.59 23.97 -60.11
CA ARG A 147 3.78 24.40 -61.26
C ARG A 147 4.11 25.82 -61.73
N SER A 148 4.29 26.76 -60.80
CA SER A 148 4.57 28.17 -61.10
C SER A 148 6.02 28.36 -61.60
N GLY A 149 6.96 27.58 -61.08
CA GLY A 149 8.35 27.51 -61.53
C GLY A 149 8.56 26.85 -62.90
N SER A 150 7.49 26.43 -63.58
CA SER A 150 7.55 25.90 -64.95
C SER A 150 7.65 27.01 -66.02
N SER A 151 7.67 28.30 -65.65
CA SER A 151 7.97 29.41 -66.55
C SER A 151 9.07 30.31 -65.97
N GLY A 152 10.33 29.91 -66.15
CA GLY A 152 11.48 30.73 -65.74
C GLY A 152 12.75 29.91 -65.63
N GLY A 153 13.51 29.84 -66.73
CA GLY A 153 14.75 29.09 -66.78
C GLY A 153 15.82 29.61 -65.83
N ARG A 154 16.49 28.70 -65.11
CA ARG A 154 17.95 28.49 -65.09
C ARG A 154 18.23 27.23 -64.29
N THR A 155 18.48 26.14 -65.00
CA THR A 155 18.92 24.87 -64.43
C THR A 155 20.36 25.01 -63.94
N THR A 156 20.55 25.35 -62.67
CA THR A 156 21.71 24.81 -61.94
C THR A 156 21.37 23.36 -61.63
N LYS A 157 21.79 22.48 -62.53
CA LYS A 157 21.78 21.03 -62.34
C LYS A 157 22.61 20.68 -61.10
N THR A 158 21.97 20.64 -59.92
CA THR A 158 22.46 19.82 -58.81
C THR A 158 22.18 18.38 -59.20
N SER A 159 23.17 17.77 -59.84
CA SER A 159 23.21 16.34 -60.08
C SER A 159 23.13 15.60 -58.74
N PRO A 160 22.22 14.63 -58.57
CA PRO A 160 22.11 13.84 -57.36
C PRO A 160 23.15 12.72 -57.41
N ASN A 161 24.43 13.08 -57.33
CA ASN A 161 25.45 12.15 -56.89
C ASN A 161 25.76 12.49 -55.43
N SER A 162 25.05 11.82 -54.52
CA SER A 162 25.33 11.76 -53.09
C SER A 162 26.72 11.15 -52.86
N LYS A 163 27.78 11.89 -53.16
CA LYS A 163 29.08 11.71 -52.52
C LYS A 163 28.95 12.47 -51.21
N LYS A 164 28.81 11.74 -50.10
CA LYS A 164 28.73 12.34 -48.76
C LYS A 164 30.03 13.12 -48.53
N SER A 165 30.06 14.43 -48.71
CA SER A 165 31.22 15.26 -48.35
C SER A 165 31.06 15.73 -46.91
N PHE A 166 32.11 15.66 -46.12
CA PHE A 166 32.14 16.23 -44.78
C PHE A 166 32.63 17.68 -44.87
N GLU A 167 31.88 18.61 -44.27
CA GLU A 167 32.32 19.99 -44.10
C GLU A 167 33.11 20.09 -42.79
N HIS A 168 34.37 20.54 -42.87
CA HIS A 168 35.21 20.75 -41.70
C HIS A 168 35.63 22.21 -41.59
N THR A 169 35.40 22.82 -40.43
CA THR A 169 35.89 24.17 -40.15
C THR A 169 37.29 24.08 -39.56
N VAL A 170 38.26 24.69 -40.24
CA VAL A 170 39.67 24.66 -39.84
C VAL A 170 39.85 25.33 -38.49
N GLN A 171 40.42 24.60 -37.51
CA GLN A 171 40.72 25.13 -36.19
C GLN A 171 42.11 25.80 -36.12
N LYS A 172 42.40 26.48 -35.01
CA LYS A 172 43.67 27.16 -34.78
C LYS A 172 44.82 26.15 -34.81
N ASP A 173 45.85 26.45 -35.61
CA ASP A 173 47.08 25.64 -35.80
C ASP A 173 46.87 24.24 -36.41
N GLU A 174 45.72 24.02 -37.06
CA GLU A 174 45.40 22.75 -37.74
C GLU A 174 45.91 22.76 -39.20
N THR A 175 46.55 21.67 -39.63
CA THR A 175 47.07 21.51 -41.00
C THR A 175 46.20 20.56 -41.82
N ILE A 176 46.18 20.69 -43.16
CA ILE A 176 45.44 19.77 -44.05
C ILE A 176 45.80 18.31 -43.78
N SER A 177 47.09 18.03 -43.54
CA SER A 177 47.57 16.69 -43.20
C SER A 177 47.00 16.14 -41.90
N ALA A 178 46.86 16.99 -40.87
CA ALA A 178 46.28 16.59 -39.59
C ALA A 178 44.79 16.25 -39.74
N ILE A 179 44.04 17.10 -40.45
CA ILE A 179 42.62 16.90 -40.74
C ILE A 179 42.41 15.59 -41.50
N ILE A 180 43.17 15.37 -42.59
CA ILE A 180 43.09 14.14 -43.38
C ILE A 180 43.40 12.90 -42.53
N THR A 181 44.36 13.00 -41.60
CA THR A 181 44.75 11.89 -40.73
C THR A 181 43.64 11.54 -39.75
N ALA A 182 43.01 12.53 -39.12
CA ALA A 182 41.88 12.35 -38.22
C ALA A 182 40.70 11.68 -38.94
N TYR A 183 40.26 12.23 -40.08
CA TYR A 183 39.16 11.66 -40.85
C TYR A 183 39.45 10.25 -41.38
N ASN A 184 40.70 9.97 -41.78
CA ASN A 184 41.09 8.62 -42.18
C ASN A 184 41.08 7.61 -41.01
N ALA A 185 41.35 8.06 -39.78
CA ALA A 185 41.22 7.22 -38.59
C ALA A 185 39.75 6.85 -38.34
N ASP A 186 38.84 7.83 -38.45
CA ASP A 186 37.39 7.61 -38.31
C ASP A 186 36.85 6.68 -39.39
N LEU A 187 37.25 6.90 -40.64
CA LEU A 187 36.84 6.04 -41.77
C LEU A 187 37.37 4.60 -41.64
N LYS A 188 38.57 4.42 -41.09
CA LYS A 188 39.13 3.09 -40.80
C LYS A 188 38.30 2.38 -39.72
N SER A 189 37.89 3.08 -38.67
CA SER A 189 37.00 2.55 -37.63
C SER A 189 35.63 2.17 -38.18
N GLN A 190 35.15 2.86 -39.21
CA GLN A 190 33.91 2.52 -39.92
C GLN A 190 34.09 1.47 -41.05
N GLY A 191 35.26 0.86 -41.18
CA GLY A 191 35.52 -0.21 -42.15
C GLY A 191 35.73 0.23 -43.61
N ALA A 192 36.03 1.52 -43.86
CA ALA A 192 36.32 1.99 -45.21
C ALA A 192 37.68 1.46 -45.70
N LYS A 193 37.72 0.93 -46.95
CA LYS A 193 38.93 0.39 -47.58
C LYS A 193 39.80 1.46 -48.25
N LYS A 194 39.20 2.59 -48.63
CA LYS A 194 39.86 3.70 -49.33
C LYS A 194 40.15 4.85 -48.36
N ARG A 195 41.25 5.55 -48.58
CA ARG A 195 41.72 6.67 -47.74
C ARG A 195 41.59 7.99 -48.50
N ILE A 196 41.28 9.05 -47.78
CA ILE A 196 41.34 10.43 -48.26
C ILE A 196 42.82 10.78 -48.47
N THR A 197 43.14 11.32 -49.65
CA THR A 197 44.49 11.79 -50.00
C THR A 197 44.51 13.31 -50.11
N LEU A 198 45.68 13.92 -49.93
CA LEU A 198 45.85 15.37 -50.06
C LEU A 198 45.37 15.87 -51.44
N LYS A 199 45.71 15.15 -52.50
CA LYS A 199 45.27 15.47 -53.86
C LYS A 199 43.74 15.50 -53.97
N SER A 200 43.05 14.51 -53.39
CA SER A 200 41.59 14.46 -53.41
C SER A 200 40.94 15.65 -52.68
N VAL A 201 41.55 16.13 -51.60
CA VAL A 201 41.08 17.32 -50.87
C VAL A 201 41.34 18.59 -51.69
N LEU A 202 42.48 18.71 -52.36
CA LEU A 202 42.78 19.86 -53.21
C LEU A 202 41.90 19.91 -54.47
N ASP A 203 41.63 18.77 -55.09
CA ASP A 203 40.71 18.65 -56.23
C ASP A 203 39.28 19.04 -55.82
N ALA A 204 38.87 18.72 -54.60
CA ALA A 204 37.58 19.14 -54.03
C ALA A 204 37.55 20.63 -53.63
N ASN A 205 38.71 21.27 -53.45
CA ASN A 205 38.85 22.66 -53.03
C ASN A 205 39.80 23.44 -53.95
N PRO A 206 39.46 23.66 -55.22
CA PRO A 206 40.38 24.24 -56.22
C PRO A 206 40.78 25.70 -55.93
N LYS A 207 40.10 26.39 -55.01
CA LYS A 207 40.41 27.77 -54.57
C LYS A 207 41.22 27.83 -53.27
N LEU A 208 41.57 26.67 -52.69
CA LEU A 208 42.32 26.59 -51.44
C LEU A 208 43.82 26.59 -51.71
N ASN A 209 44.53 27.54 -51.09
CA ASN A 209 45.99 27.57 -51.10
C ASN A 209 46.53 26.73 -49.92
N PRO A 210 47.27 25.64 -50.16
CA PRO A 210 47.73 24.73 -49.10
C PRO A 210 48.69 25.37 -48.08
N ARG A 211 49.38 26.44 -48.48
CA ARG A 211 50.36 27.15 -47.64
C ARG A 211 49.75 28.27 -46.79
N THR A 212 48.50 28.63 -47.02
CA THR A 212 47.86 29.80 -46.39
C THR A 212 46.42 29.50 -45.99
N MET A 213 46.21 28.50 -45.13
CA MET A 213 44.89 28.24 -44.56
C MET A 213 44.56 29.27 -43.49
N ARG A 214 43.32 29.76 -43.49
CA ARG A 214 42.81 30.66 -42.46
C ARG A 214 41.97 29.88 -41.45
N ILE A 215 42.12 30.24 -40.19
CA ILE A 215 41.28 29.73 -39.09
C ILE A 215 39.83 30.11 -39.38
N GLY A 216 38.90 29.18 -39.24
CA GLY A 216 37.48 29.38 -39.53
C GLY A 216 37.08 29.18 -41.00
N GLN A 217 38.00 28.81 -41.88
CA GLN A 217 37.68 28.48 -43.26
C GLN A 217 37.01 27.11 -43.37
N THR A 218 35.90 27.01 -44.10
CA THR A 218 35.24 25.75 -44.41
C THR A 218 36.02 24.99 -45.47
N LEU A 219 36.40 23.75 -45.15
CA LEU A 219 37.11 22.82 -46.01
C LEU A 219 36.19 21.66 -46.41
N PHE A 220 36.10 21.38 -47.70
CA PHE A 220 35.32 20.24 -48.19
C PHE A 220 36.18 18.98 -48.23
N ILE A 221 35.81 17.97 -47.42
CA ILE A 221 36.52 16.69 -47.36
C ILE A 221 35.67 15.64 -48.10
N PRO A 222 36.17 15.07 -49.21
CA PRO A 222 35.41 14.06 -49.95
C PRO A 222 35.40 12.71 -49.20
N ASP A 223 34.24 12.06 -49.11
CA ASP A 223 34.17 10.65 -48.67
C ASP A 223 34.73 9.74 -49.78
N PRO A 224 35.73 8.90 -49.47
CA PRO A 224 36.35 8.03 -50.45
C PRO A 224 35.54 6.75 -50.74
N ARG A 225 34.42 6.52 -50.06
CA ARG A 225 33.57 5.31 -50.20
C ARG A 225 33.04 5.12 -51.62
#